data_AF-A0A212DGZ9-F1
#
_entry.id   AF-A0A212DGZ9-F1
#
_cell.length_a   1.000
_cell.length_b   1.000
_cell.length_c   1.000
_cell.angle_alpha   90.00
_cell.angle_beta   90.00
_cell.angle_gamma   90.00
#
_symmetry.space_group_name_H-M   'P 1'
#
loop_
_entity.id
_entity.type
_entity.pdbx_description
1 polymer ?
#
loop_
_entity_poly.entity_id
_entity_poly.type
_entity_poly.pdbx_seq_one_letter_code
_entity_poly.pdbx_strand_id
1 'polypeptide(L)'
;LGFSDTNNIAFHFSPRFEDNGYVVCNTRQNRSWGPEERKMQMPFQRGIRFELCFQVESWFKVMVNGNLFMQYAYCTPFHNVDTITIAGIVNVSTISFQVVLSPANPAPGSGPQPLCGTCCVDP
;
A
#
# COMPACT_ATOMS: atom_id res chain seq x y z
N LEU A 1 14.52 -23.28 -1.34
CA LEU A 1 14.86 -21.87 -0.99
C LEU A 1 14.02 -20.99 -1.91
N GLY A 2 12.82 -20.62 -1.48
CA GLY A 2 11.85 -19.92 -2.31
C GLY A 2 12.27 -18.47 -2.46
N PHE A 3 12.66 -18.07 -3.68
CA PHE A 3 12.79 -16.67 -4.00
C PHE A 3 11.39 -16.07 -3.89
N SER A 4 11.21 -15.05 -3.03
CA SER A 4 9.98 -14.25 -3.01
C SER A 4 9.64 -13.90 -4.45
N ASP A 5 8.40 -14.08 -4.87
CA ASP A 5 7.96 -13.75 -6.22
C ASP A 5 7.99 -12.22 -6.39
N THR A 6 9.19 -11.66 -6.55
CA THR A 6 9.36 -10.22 -6.78
C THR A 6 8.65 -9.82 -8.06
N ASN A 7 8.34 -10.76 -8.97
CA ASN A 7 7.64 -10.47 -10.20
C ASN A 7 6.25 -9.88 -9.96
N ASN A 8 5.65 -10.15 -8.81
CA ASN A 8 4.36 -9.62 -8.41
C ASN A 8 4.47 -8.82 -7.11
N ILE A 9 4.14 -7.53 -7.16
CA ILE A 9 4.08 -6.63 -6.01
C ILE A 9 2.69 -6.02 -5.99
N ALA A 10 1.85 -6.46 -5.05
CA ALA A 10 0.48 -5.95 -4.92
C ALA A 10 0.43 -4.47 -4.51
N PHE A 11 1.41 -4.01 -3.73
CA PHE A 11 1.54 -2.61 -3.34
C PHE A 11 3.00 -2.24 -3.08
N HIS A 12 3.57 -1.40 -3.94
CA HIS A 12 4.89 -0.80 -3.76
C HIS A 12 4.72 0.63 -3.24
N PHE A 13 5.09 0.88 -2.00
CA PHE A 13 5.09 2.21 -1.37
C PHE A 13 6.52 2.76 -1.35
N SER A 14 6.79 3.81 -2.13
CA SER A 14 8.16 4.30 -2.38
C SER A 14 8.30 5.79 -2.09
N PRO A 15 8.71 6.17 -0.86
CA PRO A 15 9.09 7.54 -0.55
C PRO A 15 10.39 7.93 -1.26
N ARG A 16 10.37 9.01 -2.02
CA ARG A 16 11.52 9.56 -2.76
C ARG A 16 11.80 10.97 -2.27
N PHE A 17 13.02 11.22 -1.81
CA PHE A 17 13.43 12.52 -1.25
C PHE A 17 14.08 13.45 -2.30
N GLU A 18 13.66 13.31 -3.56
CA GLU A 18 14.01 14.16 -4.70
C GLU A 18 12.94 15.27 -4.85
N ASP A 19 13.25 16.39 -5.50
CA ASP A 19 12.29 17.45 -5.87
C ASP A 19 11.29 17.83 -4.76
N ASN A 20 11.81 18.20 -3.57
CA ASN A 20 11.05 18.52 -2.35
C ASN A 20 10.30 17.34 -1.70
N GLY A 21 10.43 16.14 -2.27
CA GLY A 21 9.96 14.90 -1.69
C GLY A 21 8.52 14.54 -2.10
N TYR A 22 8.34 13.29 -2.53
CA TYR A 22 7.06 12.73 -2.90
C TYR A 22 7.03 11.24 -2.61
N VAL A 23 5.84 10.64 -2.66
CA VAL A 23 5.66 9.18 -2.56
C VAL A 23 5.09 8.66 -3.86
N VAL A 24 5.70 7.60 -4.39
CA VAL A 24 5.18 6.84 -5.53
C VAL A 24 4.57 5.54 -5.04
N CYS A 25 3.36 5.26 -5.48
CA CYS A 25 2.65 4.01 -5.28
C CYS A 25 2.44 3.30 -6.63
N ASN A 26 2.64 1.99 -6.68
CA ASN A 26 2.44 1.22 -7.89
C ASN A 26 2.20 -0.27 -7.57
N THR A 27 1.68 -1.00 -8.56
CA THR A 27 1.55 -2.45 -8.56
C THR A 27 2.47 -3.01 -9.66
N ARG A 28 3.19 -4.10 -9.35
CA ARG A 28 3.94 -4.87 -10.36
C ARG A 28 3.22 -6.18 -10.60
N GLN A 29 2.93 -6.52 -11.85
CA GLN A 29 2.37 -7.81 -12.24
C GLN A 29 3.22 -8.39 -13.37
N ASN A 30 3.60 -9.67 -13.25
CA ASN A 30 4.42 -10.35 -14.25
C ASN A 30 5.69 -9.56 -14.63
N ARG A 31 6.36 -8.95 -13.63
CA ARG A 31 7.56 -8.10 -13.76
C ARG A 31 7.32 -6.72 -14.38
N SER A 32 6.10 -6.40 -14.79
CA SER A 32 5.73 -5.11 -15.39
C SER A 32 5.07 -4.20 -14.37
N TRP A 33 5.55 -2.96 -14.29
CA TRP A 33 4.93 -1.91 -13.47
C TRP A 33 3.70 -1.36 -14.17
N GLY A 34 2.64 -1.12 -13.41
CA GLY A 34 1.46 -0.39 -13.88
C GLY A 34 1.67 1.13 -13.87
N PRO A 35 0.58 1.90 -14.02
CA PRO A 35 0.59 3.35 -13.87
C PRO A 35 1.02 3.77 -12.45
N GLU A 36 1.87 4.79 -12.34
CA GLU A 36 2.27 5.34 -11.04
C GLU A 36 1.19 6.25 -10.45
N GLU A 37 0.88 6.06 -9.18
CA GLU A 37 0.15 7.04 -8.36
C GLU A 37 1.16 7.86 -7.55
N ARG A 38 1.21 9.17 -7.79
CA ARG A 38 2.16 10.07 -7.11
C ARG A 38 1.44 10.97 -6.12
N LYS A 39 1.88 10.94 -4.87
CA LYS A 39 1.48 11.92 -3.86
C LYS A 39 2.63 12.91 -3.65
N MET A 40 2.42 14.15 -4.10
CA MET A 40 3.39 15.25 -4.02
C MET A 40 3.49 15.84 -2.61
N GLN A 41 3.57 14.97 -1.61
CA GLN A 41 3.74 15.28 -0.20
C GLN A 41 4.70 14.25 0.38
N MET A 42 5.71 14.73 1.12
CA MET A 42 6.62 13.88 1.86
C MET A 42 6.20 13.81 3.33
N PRO A 43 5.72 12.65 3.84
CA PRO A 43 5.32 12.52 5.24
C PRO A 43 6.50 12.14 6.16
N PHE A 44 7.70 11.93 5.60
CA PHE A 44 8.90 11.51 6.33
C PHE A 44 9.96 12.60 6.36
N GLN A 45 10.79 12.58 7.39
CA GLN A 45 11.97 13.45 7.47
C GLN A 45 13.22 12.59 7.69
N ARG A 46 14.31 12.92 6.97
CA ARG A 46 15.58 12.20 7.09
C ARG A 46 16.09 12.26 8.54
N GLY A 47 16.51 11.10 9.07
CA GLY A 47 17.05 10.97 10.42
C GLY A 47 16.01 11.00 11.54
N ILE A 48 14.72 11.16 11.24
CA ILE A 48 13.64 11.21 12.22
C ILE A 48 12.90 9.86 12.26
N ARG A 49 12.56 9.41 13.48
CA ARG A 49 11.76 8.20 13.69
C ARG A 49 10.33 8.43 13.19
N PHE A 50 9.75 7.41 12.58
CA PHE A 50 8.36 7.43 12.14
C PHE A 50 7.64 6.14 12.52
N GLU A 51 6.32 6.21 12.56
CA GLU A 51 5.42 5.06 12.55
C GLU A 51 4.74 4.99 11.19
N LEU A 52 4.78 3.83 10.54
CA LEU A 52 4.10 3.56 9.28
C LEU A 52 3.18 2.36 9.47
N CYS A 53 1.88 2.56 9.24
CA CYS A 53 0.88 1.52 9.36
C CYS A 53 0.15 1.35 8.03
N PHE A 54 0.05 0.10 7.59
CA PHE A 54 -0.75 -0.32 6.45
C PHE A 54 -1.95 -1.09 6.97
N GLN A 55 -3.14 -0.53 6.79
CA GLN A 55 -4.39 -1.19 7.15
C GLN A 55 -5.06 -1.72 5.88
N VAL A 56 -5.39 -3.02 5.89
CA VAL A 56 -6.02 -3.73 4.78
C VAL A 56 -7.54 -3.68 4.99
N GLU A 57 -8.24 -2.83 4.23
CA GLU A 57 -9.70 -2.70 4.23
C GLU A 57 -10.24 -3.03 2.83
N SER A 58 -11.10 -2.18 2.24
CA SER A 58 -11.43 -2.21 0.80
C SER A 58 -10.31 -1.64 -0.09
N TRP A 59 -9.26 -1.10 0.53
CA TRP A 59 -8.02 -0.56 -0.05
C TRP A 59 -6.90 -0.69 0.99
N PHE A 60 -5.65 -0.47 0.57
CA PHE A 60 -4.56 -0.23 1.50
C PHE A 60 -4.65 1.20 2.04
N LYS A 61 -4.99 1.35 3.31
CA LYS A 61 -4.99 2.64 4.01
C LYS A 61 -3.63 2.83 4.66
N VAL A 62 -2.94 3.91 4.29
CA VAL A 62 -1.59 4.22 4.78
C VAL A 62 -1.67 5.33 5.81
N MET A 63 -1.21 5.04 7.02
CA MET A 63 -1.10 6.00 8.12
C MET A 63 0.38 6.26 8.40
N VAL A 64 0.76 7.53 8.56
CA VAL A 64 2.11 7.93 8.98
C VAL A 64 1.98 8.75 10.27
N ASN A 65 2.66 8.31 11.33
CA ASN A 65 2.60 8.94 12.66
C ASN A 65 1.15 9.17 13.14
N GLY A 66 0.30 8.15 13.02
CA GLY A 66 -1.13 8.21 13.39
C GLY A 66 -2.04 9.02 12.47
N ASN A 67 -1.52 9.67 11.42
CA ASN A 67 -2.30 10.51 10.51
C ASN A 67 -2.54 9.80 9.16
N LEU A 68 -3.74 9.95 8.60
CA LEU A 68 -4.06 9.41 7.27
C LEU A 68 -3.20 10.09 6.22
N PHE A 69 -2.34 9.31 5.56
CA PHE A 69 -1.52 9.81 4.47
C PHE A 69 -2.19 9.56 3.12
N MET A 70 -2.58 8.32 2.81
CA MET A 70 -3.26 8.00 1.55
C MET A 70 -4.03 6.68 1.61
N GLN A 71 -4.82 6.43 0.57
CA GLN A 71 -5.48 5.16 0.29
C GLN A 71 -5.01 4.69 -1.09
N TYR A 72 -4.70 3.41 -1.24
CA TYR A 72 -4.28 2.80 -2.49
C TYR A 72 -5.20 1.63 -2.82
N ALA A 73 -5.88 1.69 -3.98
CA ALA A 73 -6.84 0.68 -4.39
C ALA A 73 -6.14 -0.66 -4.71
N TYR A 74 -6.84 -1.77 -4.49
CA TYR A 74 -6.31 -3.09 -4.87
C TYR A 74 -6.31 -3.23 -6.40
N CYS A 75 -5.13 -3.43 -6.99
CA CYS A 75 -5.01 -3.87 -8.38
C CYS A 75 -4.91 -5.39 -8.52
N THR A 76 -4.68 -6.10 -7.41
CA THR A 76 -4.61 -7.56 -7.34
C THR A 76 -5.32 -8.06 -6.07
N PRO A 77 -5.84 -9.29 -6.03
CA PRO A 77 -6.47 -9.83 -4.83
C PRO A 77 -5.48 -9.89 -3.67
N PHE A 78 -5.76 -9.18 -2.58
CA PHE A 78 -4.84 -9.04 -1.43
C PHE A 78 -4.54 -10.37 -0.72
N HIS A 79 -5.41 -11.38 -0.86
CA HIS A 79 -5.22 -12.69 -0.22
C HIS A 79 -4.00 -13.47 -0.74
N ASN A 80 -3.42 -13.05 -1.88
CA ASN A 80 -2.20 -13.62 -2.42
C ASN A 80 -0.92 -12.97 -1.89
N VAL A 81 -1.03 -11.94 -1.04
CA VAL A 81 0.12 -11.25 -0.46
C VAL A 81 0.59 -12.00 0.79
N ASP A 82 1.76 -12.62 0.71
CA ASP A 82 2.36 -13.41 1.81
C ASP A 82 3.70 -12.85 2.31
N THR A 83 4.24 -11.84 1.62
CA THR A 83 5.60 -11.35 1.82
C THR A 83 5.63 -9.83 1.93
N ILE A 84 6.30 -9.32 2.97
CA ILE A 84 6.70 -7.91 3.07
C ILE A 84 8.20 -7.80 2.77
N THR A 85 8.57 -6.85 1.90
CA THR A 85 9.98 -6.52 1.63
C THR A 85 10.21 -5.05 1.95
N ILE A 86 11.26 -4.77 2.72
CA ILE A 86 11.71 -3.41 3.03
C ILE A 86 13.09 -3.24 2.42
N ALA A 87 13.25 -2.21 1.59
CA ALA A 87 14.48 -1.91 0.89
C ALA A 87 14.79 -0.41 0.93
N GLY A 88 16.05 -0.06 0.68
CA GLY A 88 16.54 1.31 0.70
C GLY A 88 17.21 1.69 2.02
N ILE A 89 17.45 2.99 2.20
CA ILE A 89 18.17 3.53 3.37
C ILE A 89 17.14 3.81 4.47
N VAL A 90 16.83 2.79 5.26
CA VAL A 90 15.90 2.87 6.39
C VAL A 90 16.37 1.97 7.54
N ASN A 91 16.19 2.45 8.77
CA ASN A 91 16.42 1.63 9.97
C ASN A 91 15.06 1.17 10.53
N VAL A 92 14.84 -0.14 10.55
CA VAL A 92 13.58 -0.74 11.03
C VAL A 92 13.78 -1.22 12.46
N SER A 93 13.08 -0.59 13.40
CA SER A 93 13.11 -1.01 14.81
C SER A 93 12.18 -2.19 15.11
N THR A 94 10.98 -2.20 14.55
CA THR A 94 9.95 -3.19 14.86
C THR A 94 8.99 -3.32 13.68
N ILE A 95 8.53 -4.54 13.43
CA ILE A 95 7.40 -4.84 12.55
C ILE A 95 6.41 -5.65 13.39
N SER A 96 5.14 -5.24 13.38
CA SER A 96 4.07 -5.92 14.11
C SER A 96 2.86 -6.09 13.21
N PHE A 97 2.18 -7.22 13.35
CA PHE A 97 0.93 -7.51 12.66
C PHE A 97 -0.20 -7.55 13.68
N GLN A 98 -1.31 -6.88 13.39
CA GLN A 98 -2.48 -6.87 14.23
C GLN A 98 -3.72 -7.18 13.38
N VAL A 99 -4.49 -8.17 13.82
CA VAL A 99 -5.81 -8.45 13.23
C VAL A 99 -6.82 -7.62 13.97
N VAL A 100 -7.32 -6.58 13.33
CA VAL A 100 -8.41 -5.75 13.87
C VAL A 100 -9.71 -6.42 13.48
N LEU A 101 -10.35 -7.10 14.42
CA LEU A 101 -11.72 -7.58 14.24
C LEU A 101 -12.65 -6.37 14.36
N SER A 102 -13.06 -5.80 13.23
CA SER A 102 -14.16 -4.84 13.24
C SER A 102 -15.39 -5.53 13.82
N PRO A 103 -16.08 -4.97 14.84
CA PRO A 103 -17.36 -5.51 15.27
C PRO A 103 -18.28 -5.51 14.04
N ALA A 104 -18.85 -6.68 13.73
CA ALA A 104 -19.78 -6.84 12.64
C ALA A 104 -20.92 -5.82 12.82
N ASN A 105 -21.07 -4.88 11.90
CA ASN A 105 -22.33 -4.18 11.73
C ASN A 105 -23.17 -5.05 10.78
N PRO A 106 -24.24 -5.72 11.25
CA PRO A 106 -25.22 -6.26 10.33
C PRO A 106 -26.13 -5.10 9.91
N ALA A 107 -26.04 -4.68 8.65
CA ALA A 107 -27.11 -3.94 8.00
C ALA A 107 -27.41 -4.59 6.64
N PRO A 108 -28.59 -5.18 6.45
CA PRO A 108 -29.01 -5.70 5.16
C PRO A 108 -29.43 -4.53 4.27
N GLY A 109 -28.88 -4.46 3.06
CA GLY A 109 -29.38 -3.58 2.01
C GLY A 109 -28.47 -2.40 1.70
N SER A 110 -27.42 -2.65 0.93
CA SER A 110 -26.99 -1.71 -0.09
C SER A 110 -26.72 -2.51 -1.36
N GLY A 111 -27.36 -2.09 -2.45
CA GLY A 111 -27.20 -2.68 -3.78
C GLY A 111 -25.75 -2.61 -4.27
N PRO A 112 -25.46 -3.08 -5.49
CA PRO A 112 -24.10 -3.15 -6.00
C PRO A 112 -23.45 -1.76 -5.92
N GLN A 113 -22.44 -1.63 -5.08
CA GLN A 113 -21.61 -0.43 -5.05
C GLN A 113 -20.85 -0.36 -6.38
N PRO A 114 -20.76 0.82 -7.02
CA PRO A 114 -20.06 0.94 -8.28
C PRO A 114 -18.57 0.64 -8.06
N LEU A 115 -18.07 -0.35 -8.79
CA LEU A 115 -16.64 -0.52 -9.05
C LEU A 115 -16.16 0.76 -9.75
N CYS A 116 -15.47 1.63 -9.03
CA CYS A 116 -14.73 2.76 -9.57
C CYS A 116 -13.28 2.62 -9.08
N GLY A 117 -12.24 2.62 -9.91
CA GLY A 117 -12.17 2.86 -11.35
C GLY A 117 -11.13 1.96 -12.00
N THR A 118 -11.23 1.90 -13.32
CA THR A 118 -10.26 1.40 -14.29
C THR A 118 -8.80 1.39 -13.83
N CYS A 119 -8.33 0.25 -13.31
CA CYS A 119 -6.91 -0.07 -13.24
C CYS A 119 -6.64 -1.46 -13.83
N CYS A 120 -7.33 -1.81 -14.91
CA CYS A 120 -7.02 -2.90 -15.83
C CYS A 120 -7.64 -2.49 -17.18
N VAL A 121 -6.89 -1.77 -18.01
CA VAL A 121 -7.10 -1.88 -19.45
C VAL A 121 -6.25 -3.07 -19.89
N ASP A 122 -6.90 -4.21 -20.07
CA ASP A 122 -6.38 -5.33 -20.85
C ASP A 122 -6.20 -4.87 -22.33
N PRO A 123 -5.32 -5.53 -23.12
CA PRO A 123 -4.47 -4.91 -24.14
C PRO A 123 -5.18 -4.20 -25.31
#